data_AF-A0A935M3T4-F1
#
_entry.id   AF-A0A935M3T4-F1
#
_cell.length_a   1.000
_cell.length_b   1.000
_cell.length_c   1.000
_cell.angle_alpha   90.00
_cell.angle_beta   90.00
_cell.angle_gamma   90.00
#
_symmetry.space_group_name_H-M   'P 1'
#
loop_
_entity.id
_entity.type
_entity.pdbx_description
1 polymer ?
#
loop_
_entity_poly.entity_id
_entity_poly.type
_entity_poly.pdbx_seq_one_letter_code
_entity_poly.pdbx_strand_id
1 'polypeptide(L)'
;MLENNAYSFSENEYMQVLSYRNIIYFSAMSGENEWIKIFIEKYNFALNPEYREDMKNFAMANYYFNKKDFGNALANISKRFQHEFFLFKTDVKISCFRYAMSWVTSNRHTLSLIHTSTFSQAQRKLMKIINSDLKIS
;
A
#
# COMPACT_ATOMS: atom_id res chain seq x y z
N MET A 1 19.64 16.53 6.16
CA MET A 1 18.28 16.97 5.74
C MET A 1 18.45 17.87 4.52
N LEU A 2 17.40 18.10 3.71
CA LEU A 2 17.47 19.06 2.59
C LEU A 2 17.47 20.48 3.15
N GLU A 3 18.66 21.05 3.32
CA GLU A 3 18.86 22.41 3.83
C GLU A 3 18.69 23.44 2.70
N ASN A 4 18.40 24.70 3.06
CA ASN A 4 18.32 25.85 2.15
C ASN A 4 17.41 25.67 0.92
N ASN A 5 16.27 25.00 1.07
CA ASN A 5 15.34 24.73 -0.03
C ASN A 5 15.99 23.99 -1.22
N ALA A 6 17.01 23.16 -1.01
CA ALA A 6 17.70 22.39 -2.06
C ALA A 6 16.81 21.41 -2.87
N TYR A 7 15.51 21.39 -2.59
CA TYR A 7 14.50 20.60 -3.28
C TYR A 7 13.68 21.39 -4.31
N SER A 8 13.79 22.72 -4.33
CA SER A 8 13.13 23.62 -5.27
C SER A 8 14.16 24.41 -6.06
N PHE A 9 13.82 24.79 -7.30
CA PHE A 9 14.72 25.58 -8.16
C PHE A 9 14.73 27.06 -7.75
N SER A 10 13.70 27.50 -7.03
CA SER A 10 13.56 28.85 -6.46
C SER A 10 12.83 28.82 -5.11
N GLU A 11 12.92 29.90 -4.33
CA GLU A 11 12.33 30.00 -2.97
C GLU A 11 10.81 29.87 -2.91
N ASN A 12 10.11 30.09 -4.03
CA ASN A 12 8.65 30.05 -4.13
C ASN A 12 8.12 28.87 -4.96
N GLU A 13 9.00 27.94 -5.34
CA GLU A 13 8.61 26.77 -6.11
C GLU A 13 8.31 25.56 -5.24
N TYR A 14 7.27 24.83 -5.63
CA TYR A 14 6.98 23.54 -5.03
C TYR A 14 8.09 22.53 -5.33
N MET A 15 8.32 21.62 -4.39
CA MET A 15 9.15 20.45 -4.62
C MET A 15 8.60 19.66 -5.82
N GLN A 16 9.51 19.24 -6.70
CA GLN A 16 9.12 18.37 -7.81
C GLN A 16 8.61 17.02 -7.28
N VAL A 17 7.45 16.60 -7.78
CA VAL A 17 6.80 15.33 -7.40
C VAL A 17 7.73 14.13 -7.58
N LEU A 18 8.51 14.13 -8.67
CA LEU A 18 9.51 13.09 -8.95
C LEU A 18 10.61 13.02 -7.89
N SER A 19 11.11 14.16 -7.44
CA SER A 19 12.13 14.21 -6.38
C SER A 19 11.58 13.65 -5.08
N TYR A 20 10.37 14.06 -4.68
CA TYR A 20 9.70 13.53 -3.51
C TYR A 20 9.50 12.02 -3.59
N ARG A 21 8.98 11.53 -4.73
CA ARG A 21 8.80 10.09 -4.98
C ARG A 21 10.11 9.33 -4.88
N ASN A 22 11.19 9.84 -5.48
CA ASN A 22 12.49 9.17 -5.50
C ASN A 22 13.09 9.09 -4.10
N ILE A 23 13.04 10.19 -3.35
CA ILE A 23 13.48 10.22 -1.96
C ILE A 23 12.75 9.15 -1.14
N ILE A 24 11.42 9.13 -1.18
CA ILE A 24 10.61 8.12 -0.47
C ILE A 24 11.01 6.71 -0.89
N TYR A 25 11.13 6.45 -2.19
CA TYR A 25 11.45 5.12 -2.70
C TYR A 25 12.83 4.63 -2.25
N PHE A 26 13.85 5.49 -2.33
CA PHE A 26 15.21 5.14 -1.90
C PHE A 26 15.31 4.98 -0.38
N SER A 27 14.73 5.89 0.39
CA SER A 27 14.67 5.76 1.85
C SER A 27 13.95 4.47 2.27
N ALA A 28 12.90 4.09 1.53
CA ALA A 28 12.21 2.84 1.77
C ALA A 28 13.11 1.62 1.50
N MET A 29 13.86 1.63 0.40
CA MET A 29 14.82 0.56 0.10
C MET A 29 15.96 0.45 1.13
N SER A 30 16.38 1.58 1.71
CA SER A 30 17.43 1.62 2.74
C SER A 30 16.96 1.20 4.14
N GLY A 31 15.65 1.03 4.36
CA GLY A 31 15.08 0.66 5.67
C GLY A 31 15.00 1.81 6.68
N GLU A 32 15.18 3.06 6.22
CA GLU A 32 15.24 4.27 7.04
C GLU A 32 13.85 4.76 7.46
N ASN A 33 13.15 3.95 8.26
CA ASN A 33 11.72 4.15 8.53
C ASN A 33 11.39 5.43 9.30
N GLU A 34 12.18 5.76 10.32
CA GLU A 34 11.96 7.00 11.08
C GLU A 34 12.28 8.23 10.24
N TRP A 35 13.26 8.11 9.36
CA TRP A 35 13.58 9.17 8.41
C TRP A 35 12.42 9.44 7.45
N ILE A 36 11.78 8.39 6.92
CA ILE A 36 10.60 8.54 6.04
C ILE A 36 9.48 9.29 6.76
N LYS A 37 9.20 8.94 8.01
CA LYS A 37 8.16 9.61 8.80
C LYS A 37 8.46 11.10 8.98
N ILE A 38 9.67 11.45 9.40
CA ILE A 38 10.13 12.83 9.57
C ILE A 38 10.08 13.59 8.24
N PHE A 39 10.49 12.94 7.14
CA PHE A 39 10.47 13.54 5.81
C PHE A 39 9.04 13.88 5.36
N ILE A 40 8.09 12.96 5.54
CA ILE A 40 6.68 13.20 5.20
C ILE A 40 6.14 14.38 6.01
N GLU A 41 6.35 14.40 7.33
CA GLU A 41 5.87 15.49 8.19
C GLU A 41 6.43 16.85 7.78
N LYS A 42 7.71 16.89 7.38
CA LYS A 42 8.39 18.14 7.04
C LYS A 42 8.11 18.64 5.63
N TYR A 43 8.07 17.76 4.62
CA TYR A 43 8.09 18.18 3.21
C TYR A 43 6.78 17.93 2.46
N ASN A 44 5.76 17.32 3.08
CA ASN A 44 4.48 17.13 2.39
C ASN A 44 3.82 18.46 1.98
N PHE A 45 3.97 19.53 2.77
CA PHE A 45 3.47 20.86 2.41
C PHE A 45 4.31 21.58 1.36
N ALA A 46 5.54 21.13 1.11
CA ALA A 46 6.39 21.64 0.04
C ALA A 46 5.95 21.16 -1.35
N LEU A 47 5.04 20.18 -1.42
CA LEU A 47 4.43 19.75 -2.68
C LEU A 47 3.28 20.67 -3.09
N ASN A 48 3.11 20.78 -4.41
CA ASN A 48 1.93 21.39 -5.00
C ASN A 48 0.66 20.74 -4.40
N PRO A 49 -0.31 21.54 -3.88
CA PRO A 49 -1.55 21.04 -3.29
C PRO A 49 -2.27 19.99 -4.13
N GLU A 50 -2.18 20.09 -5.46
CA GLU A 50 -2.75 19.14 -6.42
C GLU A 50 -2.26 17.70 -6.17
N TYR A 51 -0.95 17.50 -5.97
CA TYR A 51 -0.35 16.18 -5.80
C TYR A 51 -0.13 15.76 -4.35
N ARG A 52 -0.40 16.66 -3.39
CA ARG A 52 -0.02 16.50 -1.99
C ARG A 52 -0.62 15.24 -1.37
N GLU A 53 -1.91 15.03 -1.52
CA GLU A 53 -2.59 13.88 -0.92
C GLU A 53 -2.18 12.56 -1.61
N ASP A 54 -2.02 12.59 -2.93
CA ASP A 54 -1.54 11.44 -3.71
C ASP A 54 -0.14 11.01 -3.24
N MET A 55 0.79 11.97 -3.11
CA MET A 55 2.15 11.70 -2.64
C MET A 55 2.22 11.31 -1.18
N LYS A 56 1.37 11.89 -0.32
CA LYS A 56 1.26 11.49 1.09
C LYS A 56 0.84 10.02 1.20
N ASN A 57 -0.18 9.62 0.45
CA ASN A 57 -0.66 8.24 0.45
C ASN A 57 0.40 7.25 -0.06
N PHE A 58 1.14 7.61 -1.13
CA PHE A 58 2.27 6.83 -1.60
C PHE A 58 3.39 6.70 -0.56
N ALA A 59 3.75 7.80 0.10
CA ALA A 59 4.80 7.81 1.11
C ALA A 59 4.43 7.00 2.35
N MET A 60 3.20 7.14 2.83
CA MET A 60 2.67 6.36 3.94
C MET A 60 2.60 4.87 3.60
N ALA A 61 2.22 4.52 2.36
CA ALA A 61 2.20 3.12 1.93
C ALA A 61 3.60 2.48 2.00
N ASN A 62 4.64 3.19 1.56
CA ASN A 62 6.03 2.73 1.65
C ASN A 62 6.52 2.63 3.11
N TYR A 63 6.15 3.59 3.96
CA TYR A 63 6.44 3.54 5.39
C TYR A 63 5.84 2.29 6.07
N TYR A 64 4.54 2.03 5.85
CA TYR A 64 3.88 0.85 6.42
C TYR A 64 4.44 -0.45 5.85
N PHE A 65 4.74 -0.48 4.55
CA PHE A 65 5.34 -1.65 3.91
C PHE A 65 6.67 -2.04 4.57
N ASN A 66 7.54 -1.06 4.83
CA ASN A 66 8.81 -1.33 5.49
C ASN A 66 8.68 -1.78 6.94
N LYS A 67 7.65 -1.32 7.65
CA LYS A 67 7.29 -1.81 8.99
C LYS A 67 6.64 -3.20 8.94
N LYS A 68 6.53 -3.83 7.75
CA LYS A 68 5.84 -5.11 7.49
C LYS A 68 4.34 -5.05 7.79
N ASP A 69 3.77 -3.85 7.87
CA ASP A 69 2.33 -3.63 7.99
C ASP A 69 1.70 -3.55 6.60
N PHE A 70 1.56 -4.72 5.99
CA PHE A 70 1.09 -4.81 4.60
C PHE A 70 -0.38 -4.41 4.43
N GLY A 71 -1.19 -4.56 5.49
CA GLY A 71 -2.61 -4.15 5.47
C GLY A 71 -2.73 -2.64 5.33
N ASN A 72 -2.04 -1.88 6.18
CA ASN A 72 -2.05 -0.42 6.09
C ASN A 72 -1.31 0.10 4.84
N ALA A 73 -0.28 -0.62 4.36
CA ALA A 73 0.36 -0.30 3.09
C ALA A 73 -0.63 -0.38 1.92
N LEU A 74 -1.38 -1.49 1.83
CA LEU A 74 -2.41 -1.69 0.81
C LEU A 74 -3.54 -0.67 0.94
N ALA A 75 -3.99 -0.36 2.15
CA ALA A 75 -5.06 0.61 2.38
C ALA A 75 -4.69 2.03 1.90
N ASN A 76 -3.42 2.43 1.99
CA ASN A 76 -2.99 3.75 1.52
C ASN A 76 -2.77 3.81 0.01
N ILE A 77 -2.14 2.78 -0.57
CA ILE A 77 -1.85 2.76 -2.02
C ILE A 77 -3.08 2.45 -2.88
N SER A 78 -4.16 1.93 -2.29
CA SER A 78 -5.44 1.67 -3.01
C SER A 78 -6.37 2.88 -3.04
N LYS A 79 -6.04 3.96 -2.34
CA LYS A 79 -6.81 5.21 -2.41
C LYS A 79 -6.78 5.77 -3.83
N ARG A 80 -7.86 6.45 -4.20
CA ARG A 80 -8.02 7.02 -5.54
C ARG A 80 -7.03 8.16 -5.74
N PHE A 81 -6.01 7.91 -6.55
CA PHE A 81 -5.12 8.95 -7.04
C PHE A 81 -5.84 9.78 -8.09
N GLN A 82 -5.99 11.07 -7.85
CA GLN A 82 -6.80 11.95 -8.69
C GLN A 82 -6.02 12.43 -9.92
N HIS A 83 -4.69 12.47 -9.84
CA HIS A 83 -3.86 13.08 -10.88
C HIS A 83 -3.02 12.04 -11.64
N GLU A 84 -3.12 12.07 -12.97
CA GLU A 84 -2.47 11.11 -13.85
C GLU A 84 -1.01 11.48 -14.15
N PHE A 85 -0.15 11.42 -13.14
CA PHE A 85 1.29 11.40 -13.41
C PHE A 85 1.67 9.99 -13.91
N PHE A 86 2.01 9.85 -15.19
CA PHE A 86 2.18 8.54 -15.86
C PHE A 86 3.14 7.58 -15.12
N LEU A 87 4.29 8.09 -14.66
CA LEU A 87 5.29 7.30 -13.92
C LEU A 87 4.72 6.80 -12.58
N PHE A 88 3.90 7.62 -11.93
CA PHE A 88 3.30 7.30 -10.64
C PHE A 88 2.27 6.18 -10.74
N LYS A 89 1.49 6.10 -11.82
CA LYS A 89 0.51 5.02 -12.05
C LYS A 89 1.19 3.65 -12.16
N THR A 90 2.35 3.60 -12.81
CA THR A 90 3.17 2.39 -12.92
C THR A 90 3.75 2.01 -11.56
N ASP A 91 4.30 2.97 -10.83
CA ASP A 91 4.83 2.76 -9.47
C ASP A 91 3.77 2.23 -8.51
N VAL A 92 2.57 2.82 -8.53
CA VAL A 92 1.42 2.39 -7.72
C VAL A 92 1.06 0.94 -8.04
N LYS A 93 0.91 0.58 -9.32
CA LYS A 93 0.56 -0.79 -9.72
C LYS A 93 1.60 -1.82 -9.29
N ILE A 94 2.89 -1.53 -9.51
CA ILE A 94 3.99 -2.41 -9.12
C ILE A 94 4.02 -2.56 -7.58
N SER A 95 3.86 -1.45 -6.87
CA SER A 95 3.82 -1.43 -5.40
C SER A 95 2.64 -2.22 -4.87
N CYS A 96 1.43 -2.01 -5.38
CA CYS A 96 0.23 -2.79 -5.04
C CYS A 96 0.48 -4.29 -5.19
N PHE A 97 1.01 -4.71 -6.34
CA PHE A 97 1.30 -6.13 -6.58
C PHE A 97 2.29 -6.69 -5.56
N ARG A 98 3.41 -6.00 -5.35
CA ARG A 98 4.42 -6.40 -4.35
C ARG A 98 3.83 -6.49 -2.95
N TYR A 99 3.00 -5.53 -2.56
CA TYR A 99 2.41 -5.46 -1.22
C TYR A 99 1.40 -6.59 -1.03
N ALA A 100 0.55 -6.85 -2.03
CA ALA A 100 -0.40 -7.95 -2.02
C ALA A 100 0.31 -9.31 -1.92
N MET A 101 1.36 -9.52 -2.71
CA MET A 101 2.16 -10.75 -2.65
C MET A 101 2.82 -10.95 -1.29
N SER A 102 3.35 -9.89 -0.68
CA SER A 102 3.96 -9.93 0.66
C SER A 102 2.94 -10.23 1.76
N TRP A 103 1.72 -9.70 1.64
CA TRP A 103 0.62 -10.00 2.55
C TRP A 103 0.21 -11.46 2.45
N VAL A 104 0.04 -12.00 1.24
CA VAL A 104 -0.35 -13.41 1.01
C VAL A 104 0.71 -14.37 1.53
N THR A 105 2.00 -14.11 1.30
CA THR A 105 3.07 -14.98 1.80
C THR A 105 3.13 -14.97 3.33
N SER A 106 2.97 -13.80 3.96
CA SER A 106 2.94 -13.66 5.42
C SER A 106 1.71 -14.32 6.07
N ASN A 107 0.60 -14.38 5.35
CA ASN A 107 -0.67 -14.94 5.81
C ASN A 107 -0.99 -16.32 5.19
N ARG A 108 -0.01 -17.02 4.63
CA ARG A 108 -0.25 -18.30 3.93
C ARG A 108 -0.93 -19.35 4.82
N HIS A 109 -0.53 -19.43 6.09
CA HIS A 109 -1.11 -20.36 7.05
C HIS A 109 -2.55 -19.98 7.46
N THR A 110 -2.85 -18.70 7.62
CA THR A 110 -4.21 -18.26 7.95
C THR A 110 -5.15 -18.45 6.75
N LEU A 111 -4.68 -18.18 5.53
CA LEU A 111 -5.43 -18.44 4.30
C LEU A 111 -5.72 -19.92 4.08
N SER A 112 -4.76 -20.83 4.36
CA SER A 112 -5.01 -22.27 4.24
C SER A 112 -6.06 -22.74 5.26
N LEU A 113 -6.03 -22.21 6.49
CA LEU A 113 -7.04 -22.50 7.51
C LEU A 113 -8.45 -22.02 7.10
N ILE A 114 -8.56 -20.83 6.51
CA ILE A 114 -9.84 -20.31 5.98
C ILE A 114 -10.36 -21.18 4.82
N HIS A 115 -9.50 -21.60 3.90
CA HIS A 115 -9.89 -22.50 2.81
C HIS A 115 -10.37 -23.86 3.33
N THR A 116 -9.69 -24.45 4.31
CA THR A 116 -10.13 -25.73 4.90
C THR A 116 -11.45 -25.59 5.65
N SER A 117 -11.67 -24.47 6.37
CA SER A 117 -12.90 -24.26 7.13
C SER A 117 -14.11 -23.97 6.25
N THR A 118 -13.94 -23.18 5.19
CA THR A 118 -14.99 -22.94 4.17
C THR A 118 -15.33 -24.19 3.38
N PHE A 119 -14.33 -24.99 2.98
CA PHE A 119 -14.56 -26.29 2.35
C PHE A 119 -15.32 -27.25 3.29
N SER A 120 -14.93 -27.33 4.57
CA SER A 120 -15.63 -28.12 5.58
C SER A 120 -17.08 -27.67 5.81
N GLN A 121 -17.35 -26.36 5.77
CA GLN A 121 -18.72 -25.84 5.85
C GLN A 121 -19.54 -26.19 4.60
N ALA A 122 -18.95 -26.05 3.41
CA ALA A 122 -19.60 -26.40 2.14
C ALA A 122 -19.96 -27.90 2.10
N GLN A 123 -19.05 -28.78 2.50
CA GLN A 123 -19.29 -30.22 2.63
C GLN A 123 -20.43 -30.52 3.60
N ARG A 124 -20.44 -29.90 4.79
CA ARG A 124 -21.53 -30.07 5.76
C ARG A 124 -22.89 -29.62 5.21
N LYS A 125 -22.92 -28.55 4.42
CA LYS A 125 -24.15 -28.04 3.80
C LYS A 125 -24.66 -28.99 2.71
N LEU A 126 -23.78 -29.51 1.87
CA LEU A 126 -24.09 -30.54 0.87
C LEU A 126 -24.64 -31.82 1.51
N MET A 127 -23.99 -32.32 2.57
CA MET A 127 -24.45 -33.52 3.28
C MET A 127 -25.84 -33.32 3.91
N LYS A 128 -26.17 -32.11 4.39
CA LYS A 128 -27.52 -31.81 4.89
C LYS A 128 -28.57 -31.86 3.79
N ILE A 129 -28.26 -31.38 2.59
CA ILE A 129 -29.16 -31.39 1.42
C ILE A 129 -29.38 -32.84 0.95
N ILE A 130 -28.29 -33.60 0.78
CA ILE A 130 -28.37 -35.01 0.38
C ILE A 130 -29.21 -35.82 1.39
N ASN A 131 -29.01 -35.59 2.68
CA ASN A 131 -29.76 -36.29 3.73
C ASN A 131 -31.22 -35.81 3.87
N SER A 132 -31.58 -34.59 3.44
CA SER A 132 -32.97 -34.15 3.39
C SER A 132 -33.71 -34.76 2.20
N ASP A 133 -33.03 -34.89 1.06
CA ASP A 133 -33.62 -35.44 -0.17
C ASP A 133 -33.79 -36.97 -0.07
N LEU A 134 -32.88 -37.66 0.64
CA LEU A 134 -32.97 -39.11 0.90
C LEU A 134 -34.00 -39.51 1.97
N LYS A 135 -34.59 -38.54 2.69
CA LYS A 135 -35.66 -38.81 3.68
C LYS A 135 -37.08 -38.71 3.09
N ILE A 136 -37.20 -38.52 1.78
CA ILE A 136 -38.46 -38.52 1.04
C ILE A 136 -38.58 -39.87 0.30
N SER A 137 -38.83 -40.95 1.05
CA SER A 137 -39.27 -42.25 0.52
C SER A 137 -40.09 -42.98 1.56
#